data_AF-A0A0F9CCM1-F1
#
_entry.id   AF-A0A0F9CCM1-F1
#
_cell.length_a   1.000
_cell.length_b   1.000
_cell.length_c   1.000
_cell.angle_alpha   90.00
_cell.angle_beta   90.00
_cell.angle_gamma   90.00
#
_symmetry.space_group_name_H-M   'P 1'
#
loop_
_entity.id
_entity.type
_entity.pdbx_description
1 polymer ?
#
loop_
_entity_poly.entity_id
_entity_poly.type
_entity_poly.pdbx_seq_one_letter_code
_entity_poly.pdbx_strand_id
1 'polypeptide(L)'
;PVPREIESMTAQDLLFILAASDASGAFRAWARRKTTDSGFDEELDSAVPADLDPLRRYNLQDTFLRRVRRQARLLAGVRKNLERPVWSEQALQWRLSGMIGVERLADRVAKGLVGENGEASEAVLNLADLMMTLSEVEYRENDTAMSRKKFNRHFKQFVKQLTKELDHRIRDVKHDIPRDVRDFWSNVNSRFNA
;
A
#
# COMPACT_ATOMS: atom_id res chain seq x y z
N PRO A 1 -6.32 -13.66 15.67
CA PRO A 1 -4.97 -13.80 15.08
C PRO A 1 -5.08 -13.61 13.57
N VAL A 2 -4.11 -12.96 12.93
CA VAL A 2 -4.08 -12.86 11.46
C VAL A 2 -3.66 -14.23 10.90
N PRO A 3 -4.33 -14.77 9.86
CA PRO A 3 -3.90 -16.02 9.22
C PRO A 3 -2.43 -15.93 8.78
N ARG A 4 -1.65 -17.01 8.98
CA ARG A 4 -0.20 -17.06 8.71
C ARG A 4 0.13 -16.70 7.26
N GLU A 5 -0.77 -17.02 6.33
CA GLU A 5 -0.63 -16.70 4.92
C GLU A 5 -0.53 -15.18 4.72
N ILE A 6 -1.36 -14.39 5.40
CA ILE A 6 -1.37 -12.92 5.31
C ILE A 6 -0.09 -12.32 5.93
N GLU A 7 0.52 -12.99 6.91
CA GLU A 7 1.79 -12.54 7.49
C GLU A 7 2.93 -12.52 6.45
N SER A 8 2.92 -13.44 5.49
CA SER A 8 3.93 -13.53 4.42
C SER A 8 3.76 -12.50 3.29
N MET A 9 2.63 -11.79 3.25
CA MET A 9 2.27 -10.90 2.15
C MET A 9 3.14 -9.64 2.10
N THR A 10 3.63 -9.26 0.93
CA THR A 10 4.42 -8.02 0.77
C THR A 10 3.52 -6.77 0.79
N ALA A 11 4.11 -5.57 0.97
CA ALA A 11 3.35 -4.31 0.86
C ALA A 11 2.72 -4.17 -0.53
N GLN A 12 3.44 -4.61 -1.56
CA GLN A 12 2.99 -4.55 -2.94
C GLN A 12 1.80 -5.47 -3.21
N ASP A 13 1.79 -6.67 -2.64
CA ASP A 13 0.66 -7.61 -2.73
C ASP A 13 -0.58 -7.04 -2.03
N LEU A 14 -0.42 -6.49 -0.82
CA LEU A 14 -1.50 -5.82 -0.10
C LEU A 14 -2.06 -4.64 -0.90
N LEU A 15 -1.19 -3.79 -1.44
CA LEU A 15 -1.58 -2.65 -2.28
C LEU A 15 -2.36 -3.11 -3.52
N PHE A 16 -1.92 -4.19 -4.18
CA PHE A 16 -2.62 -4.78 -5.32
C PHE A 16 -4.02 -5.26 -4.95
N ILE A 17 -4.16 -5.98 -3.84
CA ILE A 17 -5.46 -6.50 -3.37
C ILE A 17 -6.39 -5.35 -2.98
N LEU A 18 -5.89 -4.34 -2.27
CA LEU A 18 -6.67 -3.16 -1.86
C LEU A 18 -7.13 -2.31 -3.06
N ALA A 19 -6.34 -2.26 -4.13
CA ALA A 19 -6.67 -1.53 -5.35
C ALA A 19 -7.67 -2.28 -6.26
N ALA A 20 -7.84 -3.60 -6.07
CA ALA A 20 -8.69 -4.43 -6.91
C ALA A 20 -10.18 -4.07 -6.74
N SER A 21 -10.95 -4.21 -7.81
CA SER A 21 -12.42 -4.00 -7.75
C SER A 21 -13.12 -5.08 -6.92
N ASP A 22 -12.60 -6.31 -6.96
CA ASP A 22 -12.96 -7.46 -6.13
C ASP A 22 -11.73 -7.90 -5.32
N ALA A 23 -11.59 -7.36 -4.11
CA ALA A 23 -10.48 -7.65 -3.21
C ALA A 23 -10.43 -9.14 -2.81
N SER A 24 -11.60 -9.78 -2.65
CA SER A 24 -11.68 -11.21 -2.31
C SER A 24 -11.19 -12.08 -3.47
N GLY A 25 -11.56 -11.74 -4.70
CA GLY A 25 -11.03 -12.37 -5.91
C GLY A 25 -9.52 -12.21 -6.05
N ALA A 26 -9.01 -10.98 -5.85
CA ALA A 26 -7.58 -10.69 -5.90
C ALA A 26 -6.80 -11.45 -4.81
N PHE A 27 -7.32 -11.51 -3.59
CA PHE A 27 -6.74 -12.28 -2.49
C PHE A 27 -6.67 -13.77 -2.81
N ARG A 28 -7.76 -14.37 -3.30
CA ARG A 28 -7.78 -15.78 -3.72
C ARG A 28 -6.79 -16.07 -4.85
N ALA A 29 -6.68 -15.16 -5.82
CA ALA A 29 -5.73 -15.29 -6.92
C ALA A 29 -4.29 -15.24 -6.42
N TRP A 30 -3.96 -14.33 -5.50
CA TRP A 30 -2.66 -14.27 -4.85
C TRP A 30 -2.36 -15.54 -4.04
N ALA A 31 -3.32 -16.02 -3.24
CA ALA A 31 -3.16 -17.21 -2.42
C ALA A 31 -2.90 -18.47 -3.26
N ARG A 32 -3.58 -18.60 -4.41
CA ARG A 32 -3.35 -19.71 -5.37
C ARG A 32 -1.94 -19.69 -5.95
N ARG A 33 -1.41 -18.51 -6.30
CA ARG A 33 -0.03 -18.39 -6.81
C ARG A 33 0.98 -18.89 -5.79
N LYS A 34 0.80 -18.53 -4.51
CA LYS A 34 1.67 -19.02 -3.42
C LYS A 34 1.63 -20.53 -3.23
N THR A 35 0.50 -21.19 -3.51
CA THR A 35 0.39 -22.65 -3.44
C THR A 35 0.94 -23.36 -4.68
N THR A 36 1.04 -22.68 -5.82
CA THR A 36 1.53 -23.27 -7.09
C THR A 36 3.03 -23.02 -7.31
N ASP A 37 3.61 -21.98 -6.70
CA ASP A 37 5.05 -21.67 -6.75
C ASP A 37 5.96 -22.72 -6.07
N SER A 38 5.38 -23.76 -5.48
CA SER A 38 6.11 -24.96 -5.06
C SER A 38 6.39 -25.89 -6.25
N GLY A 39 7.27 -25.44 -7.15
CA GLY A 39 7.93 -26.26 -8.17
C GLY A 39 7.21 -26.34 -9.52
N PHE A 40 8.02 -26.15 -10.58
CA PHE A 40 7.71 -26.37 -12.01
C PHE A 40 6.88 -25.26 -12.70
N ASP A 41 7.56 -24.39 -13.47
CA ASP A 41 7.23 -24.14 -14.89
C ASP A 41 7.99 -22.98 -15.58
N GLU A 42 8.92 -22.28 -14.93
CA GLU A 42 9.61 -21.15 -15.62
C GLU A 42 10.81 -21.53 -16.52
N GLU A 43 11.20 -22.81 -16.60
CA GLU A 43 12.43 -23.21 -17.31
C GLU A 43 12.22 -23.84 -18.70
N LEU A 44 10.98 -24.03 -19.18
CA LEU A 44 10.75 -24.86 -20.38
C LEU A 44 10.60 -24.14 -21.73
N ASP A 45 10.58 -22.80 -21.80
CA ASP A 45 10.18 -22.08 -23.04
C ASP A 45 11.18 -21.03 -23.55
N SER A 46 12.49 -21.20 -23.32
CA SER A 46 13.51 -20.33 -23.90
C SER A 46 14.46 -21.07 -24.84
N ALA A 47 14.19 -21.02 -26.15
CA ALA A 47 15.09 -21.51 -27.21
C ALA A 47 16.34 -20.61 -27.44
N VAL A 48 16.63 -19.68 -26.53
CA VAL A 48 17.80 -18.80 -26.56
C VAL A 48 18.50 -18.87 -25.19
N PRO A 49 19.82 -19.15 -25.13
CA PRO A 49 20.58 -19.01 -23.90
C PRO A 49 20.42 -17.59 -23.35
N ALA A 50 19.99 -17.46 -22.08
CA ALA A 50 19.64 -16.18 -21.46
C ALA A 50 20.77 -15.12 -21.53
N ASP A 51 22.02 -15.57 -21.68
CA ASP A 51 23.21 -14.72 -21.74
C ASP A 51 23.37 -13.90 -23.02
N LEU A 52 22.66 -14.24 -24.12
CA LEU A 52 22.89 -13.65 -25.45
C LEU A 52 21.85 -12.62 -25.90
N ASP A 53 20.83 -12.32 -25.07
CA ASP A 53 19.84 -11.28 -25.38
C ASP A 53 20.10 -9.99 -24.56
N PRO A 54 20.66 -8.92 -25.16
CA PRO A 54 20.91 -7.67 -24.46
C PRO A 54 19.62 -6.96 -23.98
N LEU A 55 18.45 -7.27 -24.54
CA LEU A 55 17.16 -6.76 -24.09
C LEU A 55 16.56 -7.57 -22.93
N ARG A 56 17.03 -8.79 -22.68
CA ARG A 56 16.75 -9.54 -21.43
C ARG A 56 17.66 -9.10 -20.27
N ARG A 57 18.89 -8.64 -20.56
CA ARG A 57 19.78 -8.04 -19.55
C ARG A 57 19.20 -6.76 -18.94
N TYR A 58 18.43 -6.01 -19.72
CA TYR A 58 17.66 -4.86 -19.26
C TYR A 58 16.19 -5.26 -19.14
N ASN A 59 15.81 -5.79 -17.98
CA ASN A 59 14.41 -6.08 -17.70
C ASN A 59 13.60 -4.77 -17.78
N LEU A 60 12.94 -4.51 -18.92
CA LEU A 60 12.20 -3.27 -19.16
C LEU A 60 11.03 -3.08 -18.18
N GLN A 61 10.61 -4.15 -17.50
CA GLN A 61 9.67 -4.13 -16.36
C GLN A 61 10.26 -3.43 -15.12
N ASP A 62 11.59 -3.32 -15.00
CA ASP A 62 12.33 -2.75 -13.87
C ASP A 62 12.73 -1.27 -14.05
N THR A 63 12.26 -0.60 -15.12
CA THR A 63 12.51 0.84 -15.25
C THR A 63 11.78 1.61 -14.15
N PHE A 64 12.51 2.48 -13.42
CA PHE A 64 11.99 3.28 -12.31
C PHE A 64 10.66 3.99 -12.63
N LEU A 65 10.56 4.61 -13.82
CA LEU A 65 9.34 5.32 -14.25
C LEU A 65 8.12 4.39 -14.38
N ARG A 66 8.29 3.15 -14.84
CA ARG A 66 7.18 2.19 -14.92
C ARG A 66 6.75 1.73 -13.53
N ARG A 67 7.71 1.52 -12.62
CA ARG A 67 7.44 1.18 -11.21
C ARG A 67 6.61 2.27 -10.53
N VAL A 68 7.05 3.53 -10.63
CA VAL A 68 6.33 4.68 -10.07
C VAL A 68 4.92 4.82 -10.67
N ARG A 69 4.78 4.72 -12.00
CA ARG A 69 3.45 4.77 -12.65
C ARG A 69 2.53 3.64 -12.21
N ARG A 70 3.06 2.42 -12.05
CA ARG A 70 2.29 1.27 -11.58
C ARG A 70 1.80 1.51 -10.15
N GLN A 71 2.68 1.96 -9.26
CA GLN A 71 2.34 2.28 -7.88
C GLN A 71 1.28 3.38 -7.79
N ALA A 72 1.45 4.48 -8.52
CA ALA A 72 0.46 5.56 -8.57
C ALA A 72 -0.93 5.07 -9.02
N ARG A 73 -0.99 4.18 -10.02
CA ARG A 73 -2.27 3.57 -10.46
C ARG A 73 -2.91 2.71 -9.39
N LEU A 74 -2.12 1.94 -8.64
CA LEU A 74 -2.65 1.12 -7.54
C LEU A 74 -3.18 2.01 -6.41
N LEU A 75 -2.44 3.06 -6.02
CA LEU A 75 -2.90 4.04 -5.03
C LEU A 75 -4.19 4.74 -5.46
N ALA A 76 -4.30 5.13 -6.74
CA ALA A 76 -5.55 5.65 -7.28
C ALA A 76 -6.70 4.64 -7.21
N GLY A 77 -6.42 3.35 -7.40
CA GLY A 77 -7.37 2.25 -7.17
C GLY A 77 -7.82 2.14 -5.72
N VAL A 78 -6.87 2.20 -4.77
CA VAL A 78 -7.16 2.22 -3.33
C VAL A 78 -8.06 3.40 -2.98
N ARG A 79 -7.70 4.62 -3.43
CA ARG A 79 -8.53 5.82 -3.26
C ARG A 79 -9.93 5.59 -3.79
N LYS A 80 -10.08 5.18 -5.05
CA LYS A 80 -11.38 4.91 -5.67
C LYS A 80 -12.21 3.90 -4.87
N ASN A 81 -11.59 2.90 -4.27
CA ASN A 81 -12.26 1.90 -3.44
C ASN A 81 -12.69 2.45 -2.07
N LEU A 82 -11.87 3.31 -1.46
CA LEU A 82 -12.21 4.01 -0.22
C LEU A 82 -13.35 5.02 -0.42
N GLU A 83 -13.44 5.64 -1.61
CA GLU A 83 -14.52 6.55 -1.99
C GLU A 83 -15.88 5.84 -2.18
N ARG A 84 -15.92 4.51 -2.31
CA ARG A 84 -17.17 3.77 -2.55
C ARG A 84 -18.12 3.83 -1.35
N PRO A 85 -19.45 3.82 -1.58
CA PRO A 85 -20.45 3.75 -0.52
C PRO A 85 -20.17 2.60 0.48
N VAL A 86 -20.45 2.86 1.76
CA VAL A 86 -20.31 1.87 2.86
C VAL A 86 -21.63 1.81 3.63
N TRP A 87 -22.17 0.61 3.86
CA TRP A 87 -23.48 0.45 4.51
C TRP A 87 -23.46 0.51 6.04
N SER A 88 -22.31 0.29 6.69
CA SER A 88 -22.21 0.30 8.16
C SER A 88 -20.85 0.79 8.66
N GLU A 89 -20.80 1.22 9.93
CA GLU A 89 -19.53 1.58 10.58
C GLU A 89 -18.56 0.41 10.63
N GLN A 90 -19.08 -0.79 10.88
CA GLN A 90 -18.27 -2.00 10.88
C GLN A 90 -17.65 -2.25 9.50
N ALA A 91 -18.41 -2.10 8.41
CA ALA A 91 -17.88 -2.26 7.06
C ALA A 91 -16.79 -1.22 6.74
N LEU A 92 -16.90 0.01 7.25
CA LEU A 92 -15.83 1.01 7.14
C LEU A 92 -14.59 0.57 7.94
N GLN A 93 -14.80 0.11 9.17
CA GLN A 93 -13.72 -0.38 10.02
C GLN A 93 -12.95 -1.54 9.37
N TRP A 94 -13.64 -2.45 8.69
CA TRP A 94 -12.98 -3.53 7.93
C TRP A 94 -12.12 -2.99 6.77
N ARG A 95 -12.55 -1.94 6.06
CA ARG A 95 -11.75 -1.32 4.99
C ARG A 95 -10.50 -0.62 5.53
N LEU A 96 -10.59 0.00 6.70
CA LEU A 96 -9.50 0.79 7.28
C LEU A 96 -8.51 -0.09 8.07
N SER A 97 -9.02 -0.92 8.98
CA SER A 97 -8.24 -1.64 9.99
C SER A 97 -8.42 -3.17 9.93
N GLY A 98 -9.13 -3.68 8.92
CA GLY A 98 -9.31 -5.12 8.75
C GLY A 98 -8.00 -5.85 8.43
N MET A 99 -8.08 -7.18 8.32
CA MET A 99 -6.92 -8.03 8.01
C MET A 99 -6.22 -7.65 6.69
N ILE A 100 -6.98 -7.10 5.73
CA ILE A 100 -6.49 -6.54 4.47
C ILE A 100 -7.04 -5.12 4.38
N GLY A 101 -6.66 -4.27 5.34
CA GLY A 101 -7.05 -2.86 5.42
C GLY A 101 -5.89 -1.91 5.13
N VAL A 102 -6.20 -0.62 5.02
CA VAL A 102 -5.22 0.47 4.84
C VAL A 102 -4.16 0.48 5.94
N GLU A 103 -4.56 0.27 7.19
CA GLU A 103 -3.66 0.20 8.35
C GLU A 103 -2.62 -0.92 8.17
N ARG A 104 -3.04 -2.08 7.68
CA ARG A 104 -2.14 -3.21 7.42
C ARG A 104 -1.16 -2.95 6.29
N LEU A 105 -1.59 -2.22 5.26
CA LEU A 105 -0.68 -1.74 4.22
C LEU A 105 0.35 -0.77 4.82
N ALA A 106 -0.08 0.23 5.58
CA ALA A 106 0.81 1.20 6.22
C ALA A 106 1.82 0.51 7.16
N ASP A 107 1.36 -0.41 8.00
CA ASP A 107 2.20 -1.26 8.85
C ASP A 107 3.25 -2.01 8.04
N ARG A 108 2.84 -2.61 6.90
CA ARG A 108 3.75 -3.40 6.06
C ARG A 108 4.81 -2.53 5.41
N VAL A 109 4.45 -1.34 4.94
CA VAL A 109 5.41 -0.37 4.40
C VAL A 109 6.35 0.13 5.51
N ALA A 110 5.82 0.41 6.71
CA ALA A 110 6.59 0.87 7.85
C ALA A 110 7.64 -0.14 8.34
N LYS A 111 7.47 -1.45 8.06
CA LYS A 111 8.54 -2.44 8.35
C LYS A 111 9.82 -2.16 7.56
N GLY A 112 9.73 -1.51 6.40
CA GLY A 112 10.90 -1.07 5.62
C GLY A 112 11.71 0.05 6.28
N LEU A 113 11.21 0.66 7.36
CA LEU A 113 11.96 1.67 8.13
C LEU A 113 13.16 1.08 8.88
N VAL A 114 13.16 -0.22 9.17
CA VAL A 114 14.20 -0.92 9.94
C VAL A 114 15.16 -1.70 9.02
N GLY A 115 15.08 -1.48 7.69
CA GLY A 115 15.92 -2.13 6.70
C GLY A 115 17.32 -1.51 6.56
N GLU A 116 18.24 -2.23 5.93
CA GLU A 116 19.59 -1.74 5.61
C GLU A 116 19.60 -1.03 4.24
N ASN A 117 20.57 -0.13 3.98
CA ASN A 117 20.84 0.46 2.67
C ASN A 117 19.67 1.20 1.98
N GLY A 118 19.24 2.35 2.51
CA GLY A 118 18.35 3.29 1.81
C GLY A 118 16.87 2.89 1.73
N GLU A 119 16.52 1.67 2.15
CA GLU A 119 15.14 1.16 2.24
C GLU A 119 14.26 2.03 3.15
N ALA A 120 14.82 2.61 4.21
CA ALA A 120 14.10 3.52 5.10
C ALA A 120 13.59 4.78 4.37
N SER A 121 14.37 5.32 3.42
CA SER A 121 13.95 6.49 2.64
C SER A 121 12.80 6.15 1.69
N GLU A 122 12.89 5.01 1.00
CA GLU A 122 11.81 4.53 0.13
C GLU A 122 10.54 4.23 0.94
N ALA A 123 10.67 3.64 2.13
CA ALA A 123 9.55 3.43 3.04
C ALA A 123 8.86 4.74 3.44
N VAL A 124 9.62 5.78 3.80
CA VAL A 124 9.06 7.11 4.12
C VAL A 124 8.33 7.72 2.92
N LEU A 125 8.92 7.64 1.72
CA LEU A 125 8.28 8.16 0.49
C LEU A 125 6.99 7.41 0.16
N ASN A 126 7.00 6.08 0.28
CA ASN A 126 5.81 5.25 0.08
C ASN A 126 4.70 5.53 1.11
N LEU A 127 5.08 5.76 2.37
CA LEU A 127 4.13 6.19 3.41
C LEU A 127 3.57 7.57 3.11
N ALA A 128 4.41 8.51 2.65
CA ALA A 128 3.95 9.84 2.26
C ALA A 128 2.96 9.78 1.08
N ASP A 129 3.24 8.99 0.04
CA ASP A 129 2.32 8.77 -1.08
C ASP A 129 0.98 8.19 -0.61
N LEU A 130 1.01 7.21 0.31
CA LEU A 130 -0.19 6.66 0.92
C LEU A 130 -0.97 7.74 1.68
N MET A 131 -0.31 8.51 2.53
CA MET A 131 -0.96 9.57 3.30
C MET A 131 -1.58 10.64 2.39
N MET A 132 -0.85 11.09 1.37
CA MET A 132 -1.38 12.00 0.35
C MET A 132 -2.60 11.42 -0.34
N THR A 133 -2.54 10.15 -0.76
CA THR A 133 -3.69 9.43 -1.35
C THR A 133 -4.90 9.42 -0.42
N LEU A 134 -4.69 9.18 0.89
CA LEU A 134 -5.77 9.20 1.88
C LEU A 134 -6.36 10.59 2.09
N SER A 135 -5.56 11.66 1.98
CA SER A 135 -6.06 13.04 2.10
C SER A 135 -7.03 13.43 0.98
N GLU A 136 -6.90 12.79 -0.18
CA GLU A 136 -7.70 13.09 -1.37
C GLU A 136 -8.99 12.24 -1.47
N VAL A 137 -9.26 11.35 -0.50
CA VAL A 137 -10.44 10.50 -0.53
C VAL A 137 -11.71 11.33 -0.38
N GLU A 138 -12.54 11.33 -1.42
CA GLU A 138 -13.85 11.99 -1.44
C GLU A 138 -15.00 10.97 -1.43
N TYR A 139 -15.61 10.78 -0.26
CA TYR A 139 -16.67 9.77 -0.10
C TYR A 139 -17.90 10.02 -0.98
N ARG A 140 -18.25 9.00 -1.78
CA ARG A 140 -19.42 9.00 -2.67
C ARG A 140 -20.59 8.35 -1.93
N GLU A 141 -21.48 9.19 -1.42
CA GLU A 141 -22.70 8.76 -0.72
C GLU A 141 -23.76 8.27 -1.72
N ASN A 142 -24.65 7.39 -1.26
CA ASN A 142 -25.89 7.02 -1.94
C ASN A 142 -27.01 6.82 -0.91
N ASP A 143 -28.26 6.72 -1.36
CA ASP A 143 -29.46 6.74 -0.52
C ASP A 143 -29.52 5.66 0.58
N THR A 144 -28.76 4.57 0.43
CA THR A 144 -28.77 3.43 1.36
C THR A 144 -27.48 3.30 2.17
N ALA A 145 -26.47 4.12 1.90
CA ALA A 145 -25.18 4.06 2.55
C ALA A 145 -25.09 5.03 3.74
N MET A 146 -24.02 4.85 4.52
CA MET A 146 -23.64 5.77 5.59
C MET A 146 -23.50 7.18 5.03
N SER A 147 -23.96 8.18 5.80
CA SER A 147 -23.84 9.57 5.39
C SER A 147 -22.39 10.06 5.34
N ARG A 148 -22.10 11.01 4.44
CA ARG A 148 -20.77 11.61 4.30
C ARG A 148 -20.25 12.22 5.60
N LYS A 149 -21.12 12.84 6.41
CA LYS A 149 -20.74 13.40 7.71
C LYS A 149 -20.23 12.31 8.66
N LYS A 150 -20.93 11.18 8.70
CA LYS A 150 -20.60 10.05 9.58
C LYS A 150 -19.34 9.32 9.09
N PHE A 151 -19.21 9.11 7.77
CA PHE A 151 -17.98 8.59 7.16
C PHE A 151 -16.78 9.48 7.49
N ASN A 152 -16.87 10.78 7.21
CA ASN A 152 -15.76 11.72 7.38
C ASN A 152 -15.29 11.80 8.83
N ARG A 153 -16.19 11.69 9.81
CA ARG A 153 -15.82 11.65 11.23
C ARG A 153 -14.89 10.48 11.52
N HIS A 154 -15.29 9.27 11.13
CA HIS A 154 -14.51 8.05 11.35
C HIS A 154 -13.23 8.01 10.53
N PHE A 155 -13.32 8.36 9.24
CA PHE A 155 -12.19 8.36 8.32
C PHE A 155 -11.11 9.37 8.73
N LYS A 156 -11.48 10.61 9.06
CA LYS A 156 -10.51 11.63 9.50
C LYS A 156 -9.87 11.27 10.84
N GLN A 157 -10.64 10.68 11.76
CA GLN A 157 -10.09 10.19 13.03
C GLN A 157 -9.04 9.09 12.79
N PHE A 158 -9.35 8.13 11.92
CA PHE A 158 -8.43 7.08 11.50
C PHE A 158 -7.15 7.66 10.89
N VAL A 159 -7.27 8.54 9.88
CA VAL A 159 -6.11 9.15 9.20
C VAL A 159 -5.24 9.92 10.20
N LYS A 160 -5.86 10.67 11.13
CA LYS A 160 -5.12 11.39 12.19
C LYS A 160 -4.36 10.45 13.12
N GLN A 161 -4.98 9.35 13.54
CA GLN A 161 -4.34 8.34 14.39
C GLN A 161 -3.17 7.67 13.66
N LEU A 162 -3.40 7.24 12.42
CA LEU A 162 -2.39 6.62 11.57
C LEU A 162 -1.20 7.55 11.35
N THR A 163 -1.44 8.83 11.06
CA THR A 163 -0.35 9.81 10.85
C THR A 163 0.52 9.93 12.10
N LYS A 164 -0.08 10.02 13.29
CA LYS A 164 0.67 10.13 14.55
C LYS A 164 1.52 8.90 14.82
N GLU A 165 0.98 7.71 14.55
CA GLU A 165 1.70 6.46 14.71
C GLU A 165 2.89 6.36 13.76
N LEU A 166 2.68 6.67 12.48
CA LEU A 166 3.75 6.67 11.48
C LEU A 166 4.82 7.72 11.79
N ASP A 167 4.42 8.92 12.23
CA ASP A 167 5.36 9.96 12.62
C ASP A 167 6.23 9.54 13.82
N HIS A 168 5.65 8.84 14.79
CA HIS A 168 6.41 8.27 15.89
C HIS A 168 7.47 7.26 15.38
N ARG A 169 7.06 6.30 14.57
CA ARG A 169 7.98 5.28 14.00
C ARG A 169 9.09 5.89 13.14
N ILE A 170 8.79 6.92 12.34
CA ILE A 170 9.79 7.60 11.50
C ILE A 170 10.79 8.41 12.34
N ARG A 171 10.34 8.99 13.47
CA ARG A 171 11.26 9.69 14.39
C ARG A 171 12.25 8.74 15.05
N ASP A 172 11.87 7.48 15.27
CA ASP A 172 12.74 6.49 15.90
C ASP A 172 13.93 6.10 15.01
N VAL A 173 13.77 6.17 13.68
CA VAL A 173 14.81 5.85 12.67
C VAL A 173 15.40 7.11 12.01
N LYS A 174 15.22 8.28 12.63
CA LYS A 174 15.52 9.59 12.03
C LYS A 174 16.99 9.76 11.61
N HIS A 175 17.92 9.02 12.18
CA HIS A 175 19.34 9.12 11.88
C HIS A 175 19.73 8.49 10.53
N ASP A 176 18.94 7.52 10.06
CA ASP A 176 19.23 6.75 8.84
C ASP A 176 18.55 7.33 7.59
N ILE A 177 17.81 8.42 7.76
CA ILE A 177 17.03 9.07 6.69
C ILE A 177 17.67 10.42 6.31
N PRO A 178 17.91 10.68 5.02
CA PRO A 178 18.35 11.97 4.50
C PRO A 178 17.47 13.14 4.96
N ARG A 179 18.07 14.33 5.11
CA ARG A 179 17.39 15.52 5.66
C ARG A 179 16.19 15.96 4.80
N ASP A 180 16.35 15.98 3.49
CA ASP A 180 15.31 16.31 2.52
C ASP A 180 14.09 15.38 2.63
N VAL A 181 14.29 14.07 2.80
CA VAL A 181 13.21 13.10 3.01
C VAL A 181 12.49 13.35 4.34
N ARG A 182 13.22 13.70 5.40
CA ARG A 182 12.62 14.06 6.70
C ARG A 182 11.82 15.36 6.63
N ASP A 183 12.34 16.37 5.94
CA ASP A 183 11.67 17.66 5.76
C ASP A 183 10.39 17.48 4.92
N PHE A 184 10.46 16.64 3.88
CA PHE A 184 9.29 16.24 3.10
C PHE A 184 8.22 15.56 3.97
N TRP A 185 8.59 14.57 4.79
CA TRP A 185 7.65 13.92 5.71
C TRP A 185 7.03 14.91 6.71
N SER A 186 7.82 15.83 7.28
CA SER A 186 7.32 16.85 8.19
C SER A 186 6.23 17.73 7.54
N ASN A 187 6.41 18.09 6.27
CA ASN A 187 5.42 18.85 5.49
C ASN A 187 4.14 18.05 5.19
N VAL A 188 4.25 16.72 5.03
CA VAL A 188 3.08 15.84 4.89
C VAL A 188 2.36 15.74 6.24
N ASN A 189 3.08 15.45 7.32
CA ASN A 189 2.54 15.30 8.66
C ASN A 189 1.82 16.56 9.19
N SER A 190 2.32 17.76 8.88
CA SER A 190 1.68 19.01 9.29
C SER A 190 0.29 19.20 8.69
N ARG A 191 0.02 18.65 7.50
CA ARG A 191 -1.30 18.75 6.83
C ARG A 191 -2.40 17.96 7.53
N PHE A 192 -2.04 16.94 8.31
CA PHE A 192 -3.00 16.09 9.03
C PHE A 192 -3.13 16.43 10.52
N ASN A 193 -2.25 17.29 11.05
CA ASN A 193 -2.27 17.74 12.43
C ASN A 193 -2.74 19.19 12.61
N ALA A 194 -2.90 19.95 11.53
CA ALA A 194 -3.62 21.23 11.51
C ALA A 194 -5.12 21.02 11.73
#